data_AF-A0A932Z7E4-F1
#
_entry.id   AF-A0A932Z7E4-F1
#
_cell.length_a   1.000
_cell.length_b   1.000
_cell.length_c   1.000
_cell.angle_alpha   90.00
_cell.angle_beta   90.00
_cell.angle_gamma   90.00
#
_symmetry.space_group_name_H-M   'P 1'
#
loop_
_entity.id
_entity.type
_entity.pdbx_description
1 polymer ?
#
loop_
_entity_poly.entity_id
_entity_poly.type
_entity_poly.pdbx_seq_one_letter_code
_entity_poly.pdbx_strand_id
1 'polypeptide(L)'
;MRSADTGTLSAAMIIDFHTHILPPAFIKDRSRYLKADATLRSLFAPPRSPMATAGELLAAMDEAGVDVAVIMGMGWTSQEVARVTSSVVALVATPSVVSLEFAERVILSVSEESGEG
;
A
#
# COMPACT_ATOMS: atom_id res chain seq x y z
N MET A 1 -51.16 2.21 5.28
CA MET A 1 -49.99 1.31 5.28
C MET A 1 -48.90 1.97 4.45
N ARG A 2 -47.88 2.59 5.07
CA ARG A 2 -46.80 3.26 4.33
C ARG A 2 -45.81 2.20 3.82
N SER A 3 -45.53 2.25 2.52
CA SER A 3 -44.55 1.43 1.82
C SER A 3 -43.19 1.56 2.52
N ALA A 4 -42.55 0.43 2.82
CA ALA A 4 -41.19 0.41 3.33
C ALA A 4 -40.25 0.85 2.21
N ASP A 5 -39.73 2.07 2.35
CA ASP A 5 -38.57 2.55 1.62
C ASP A 5 -37.39 1.66 2.01
N THR A 6 -37.02 0.74 1.13
CA THR A 6 -35.80 -0.05 1.28
C THR A 6 -34.67 0.82 0.77
N GLY A 7 -34.37 1.88 1.51
CA GLY A 7 -33.21 2.71 1.27
C GLY A 7 -31.99 1.80 1.28
N THR A 8 -31.33 1.69 0.13
CA THR A 8 -30.03 1.05 -0.02
C THR A 8 -29.16 1.50 1.14
N LEU A 9 -28.89 0.61 2.08
CA LEU A 9 -27.84 0.84 3.06
C LEU A 9 -26.58 1.04 2.21
N SER A 10 -26.08 2.28 2.16
CA SER A 10 -24.70 2.51 1.76
C SER A 10 -23.89 1.49 2.53
N ALA A 11 -23.24 0.56 1.82
CA ALA A 11 -22.38 -0.43 2.46
C ALA A 11 -21.42 0.34 3.39
N ALA A 12 -21.29 -0.11 4.63
CA ALA A 12 -20.43 0.56 5.60
C ALA A 12 -19.00 0.55 5.03
N MET A 13 -18.35 1.73 4.99
CA MET A 13 -16.98 1.86 4.50
C MET A 13 -16.03 1.03 5.37
N ILE A 14 -15.23 0.16 4.74
CA ILE A 14 -14.24 -0.69 5.39
C ILE A 14 -12.86 -0.05 5.24
N ILE A 15 -12.23 0.24 6.37
CA ILE A 15 -10.90 0.87 6.43
C ILE A 15 -9.92 -0.10 7.10
N ASP A 16 -8.84 -0.44 6.39
CA ASP A 16 -7.65 -1.07 6.96
C ASP A 16 -6.63 0.02 7.32
N PHE A 17 -6.34 0.19 8.61
CA PHE A 17 -5.41 1.23 9.06
C PHE A 17 -3.95 0.74 9.17
N HIS A 18 -3.67 -0.52 8.85
CA HIS A 18 -2.37 -1.13 9.11
C HIS A 18 -1.93 -2.04 7.96
N THR A 19 -1.52 -1.42 6.85
CA THR A 19 -0.95 -2.13 5.70
C THR A 19 0.53 -1.81 5.50
N HIS A 20 1.24 -2.77 4.91
CA HIS A 20 2.64 -2.63 4.55
C HIS A 20 2.85 -3.09 3.10
N ILE A 21 3.44 -2.22 2.30
CA ILE A 21 3.92 -2.55 0.96
C ILE A 21 5.40 -2.24 0.83
N LEU A 22 6.03 -2.76 -0.21
CA LEU A 22 7.42 -2.51 -0.55
C LEU A 22 7.51 -1.95 -1.98
N PRO A 23 8.45 -1.00 -2.24
CA PRO A 23 8.72 -0.55 -3.60
C PRO A 23 9.12 -1.70 -4.51
N PRO A 24 8.78 -1.68 -5.82
CA PRO A 24 9.18 -2.73 -6.77
C PRO A 24 10.70 -2.98 -6.82
N ALA A 25 11.51 -1.97 -6.50
CA ALA A 25 12.98 -2.09 -6.39
C ALA A 25 13.41 -3.16 -5.36
N PHE A 26 12.66 -3.32 -4.26
CA PHE A 26 12.96 -4.30 -3.21
C PHE A 26 12.73 -5.73 -3.69
N ILE A 27 11.75 -5.93 -4.56
CA ILE A 27 11.47 -7.21 -5.18
C ILE A 27 12.54 -7.51 -6.24
N LYS A 28 12.91 -6.51 -7.05
CA LYS A 28 13.92 -6.62 -8.11
C LYS A 28 15.32 -6.93 -7.59
N ASP A 29 15.74 -6.30 -6.48
CA ASP A 29 17.06 -6.49 -5.88
C ASP A 29 16.97 -6.88 -4.39
N ARG A 30 16.17 -7.92 -4.13
CA ARG A 30 15.92 -8.42 -2.77
C ARG A 30 17.20 -8.67 -1.99
N SER A 31 18.21 -9.28 -2.62
CA SER A 31 19.48 -9.64 -1.98
C SER A 31 20.23 -8.41 -1.45
N ARG A 32 20.28 -7.32 -2.23
CA ARG A 32 20.90 -6.06 -1.79
C ARG A 32 20.19 -5.50 -0.56
N TYR A 33 18.87 -5.37 -0.61
CA TYR A 33 18.13 -4.74 0.48
C TYR A 33 18.08 -5.60 1.75
N LEU A 34 18.02 -6.93 1.65
CA LEU A 34 18.13 -7.84 2.80
C LEU A 34 19.51 -7.77 3.48
N LYS A 35 20.56 -7.41 2.75
CA LYS A 35 21.88 -7.15 3.34
C LYS A 35 21.94 -5.77 3.99
N ALA A 36 21.25 -4.80 3.41
CA ALA A 36 21.28 -3.41 3.84
C ALA A 36 20.49 -3.16 5.12
N ASP A 37 19.42 -3.90 5.40
CA ASP A 37 18.54 -3.63 6.54
C ASP A 37 18.19 -4.89 7.37
N ALA A 38 18.38 -4.80 8.68
CA ALA A 38 18.17 -5.92 9.59
C ALA A 38 16.68 -6.23 9.82
N THR A 39 15.80 -5.21 9.82
CA THR A 39 14.35 -5.39 9.94
C THR A 39 13.82 -6.11 8.70
N LEU A 40 14.19 -5.64 7.51
CA LEU A 40 13.82 -6.26 6.24
C LEU A 40 14.34 -7.70 6.18
N ARG A 41 15.58 -7.94 6.60
CA ARG A 41 16.14 -9.29 6.69
C ARG A 41 15.33 -10.19 7.61
N SER A 42 14.96 -9.70 8.79
CA SER A 42 14.17 -10.46 9.75
C SER A 42 12.82 -10.89 9.18
N LEU A 43 12.13 -9.97 8.51
CA LEU A 43 10.78 -10.19 7.97
C LEU A 43 10.77 -11.01 6.67
N PHE A 44 11.80 -10.83 5.82
CA PHE A 44 11.79 -11.32 4.45
C PHE A 44 13.01 -12.18 4.06
N ALA A 45 13.81 -12.68 5.00
CA ALA A 45 14.92 -13.60 4.68
C ALA A 45 14.49 -14.86 3.90
N PRO A 46 13.36 -15.53 4.22
CA PRO A 46 12.91 -16.66 3.43
C PRO A 46 12.62 -16.23 1.98
N PRO A 47 13.09 -16.98 0.96
CA PRO A 47 12.86 -16.62 -0.45
C PRO A 47 11.39 -16.55 -0.86
N ARG A 48 10.52 -17.22 -0.10
CA ARG A 48 9.07 -17.26 -0.32
C ARG A 48 8.29 -16.27 0.53
N SER A 49 8.94 -15.43 1.35
CA SER A 49 8.21 -14.40 2.10
C SER A 49 7.66 -13.37 1.10
N PRO A 50 6.32 -13.19 1.03
CA PRO A 50 5.67 -12.32 0.07
C PRO A 50 6.09 -10.87 0.30
N MET A 51 6.30 -10.12 -0.78
CA MET A 51 6.54 -8.69 -0.76
C MET A 51 5.50 -8.06 -1.67
N ALA A 52 4.50 -7.39 -1.10
CA ALA A 52 3.42 -6.79 -1.87
C ALA A 52 3.81 -5.39 -2.34
N THR A 53 3.48 -5.08 -3.60
CA THR A 53 3.51 -3.74 -4.19
C THR A 53 2.19 -3.00 -3.96
N ALA A 54 2.15 -1.70 -4.28
CA ALA A 54 0.91 -0.92 -4.25
C ALA A 54 -0.18 -1.50 -5.17
N GLY A 55 0.20 -1.98 -6.36
CA GLY A 55 -0.76 -2.59 -7.29
C GLY A 55 -1.36 -3.89 -6.77
N GLU A 56 -0.55 -4.73 -6.11
CA GLU A 56 -1.03 -5.96 -5.47
C GLU A 56 -1.91 -5.66 -4.24
N LEU A 57 -1.62 -4.59 -3.49
CA LEU A 57 -2.50 -4.12 -2.42
C LEU A 57 -3.86 -3.70 -2.96
N LEU A 58 -3.92 -2.90 -4.04
CA LEU A 58 -5.18 -2.49 -4.66
C LEU A 58 -6.02 -3.69 -5.12
N ALA A 59 -5.40 -4.66 -5.79
CA ALA A 59 -6.10 -5.88 -6.21
C ALA A 59 -6.64 -6.67 -5.00
N ALA A 60 -5.86 -6.77 -3.92
CA ALA A 60 -6.30 -7.44 -2.70
C ALA A 60 -7.43 -6.68 -1.98
N MET A 61 -7.40 -5.34 -2.01
CA MET A 61 -8.47 -4.49 -1.47
C MET A 61 -9.78 -4.69 -2.24
N ASP A 62 -9.72 -4.72 -3.57
CA ASP A 62 -10.88 -4.98 -4.44
C ASP A 62 -11.49 -6.37 -4.17
N GLU A 63 -10.64 -7.40 -4.02
CA GLU A 63 -11.09 -8.76 -3.70
C GLU A 63 -11.68 -8.89 -2.29
N ALA A 64 -11.14 -8.15 -1.33
CA ALA A 64 -11.55 -8.19 0.08
C ALA A 64 -12.72 -7.23 0.42
N GLY A 65 -13.09 -6.33 -0.50
CA GLY A 65 -14.05 -5.26 -0.24
C GLY A 65 -13.55 -4.23 0.77
N VAL A 66 -12.24 -3.96 0.80
CA VAL A 66 -11.64 -2.89 1.61
C VAL A 66 -11.64 -1.60 0.79
N ASP A 67 -12.27 -0.55 1.30
CA ASP A 67 -12.40 0.71 0.58
C ASP A 67 -11.14 1.58 0.70
N VAL A 68 -10.52 1.58 1.88
CA VAL A 68 -9.39 2.45 2.21
C VAL A 68 -8.33 1.67 2.99
N ALA A 69 -7.07 1.84 2.62
CA ALA A 69 -5.92 1.32 3.33
C ALA A 69 -4.96 2.46 3.74
N VAL A 70 -4.41 2.39 4.95
CA VAL A 70 -3.32 3.26 5.39
C VAL A 70 -2.03 2.47 5.31
N ILE A 71 -1.08 2.95 4.50
CA ILE A 71 0.25 2.35 4.38
C ILE A 71 1.17 2.96 5.42
N MET A 72 1.76 2.08 6.23
CA MET A 72 2.71 2.47 7.27
C MET A 72 4.12 2.07 6.87
N GLY A 73 5.09 2.91 7.26
CA GLY A 73 6.50 2.52 7.23
C GLY A 73 6.77 1.35 8.17
N MET A 74 7.88 0.65 7.95
CA MET A 74 8.38 -0.36 8.90
C MET A 74 9.54 0.24 9.69
N GLY A 75 9.83 -0.32 10.87
CA GLY A 75 10.92 0.13 11.75
C GLY A 75 12.31 -0.16 11.17
N TRP A 76 12.70 0.56 10.13
CA TRP A 76 13.97 0.36 9.41
C TRP A 76 15.18 0.70 10.28
N THR A 77 16.22 -0.11 10.10
CA THR A 77 17.55 0.06 10.71
C THR A 77 18.54 0.79 9.81
N SER A 78 18.31 0.79 8.50
CA SER A 78 19.12 1.47 7.50
C SER A 78 18.47 2.77 7.03
N GLN A 79 19.24 3.85 7.03
CA GLN A 79 18.79 5.14 6.54
C GLN A 79 18.60 5.16 5.01
N GLU A 80 19.38 4.37 4.26
CA GLU A 80 19.17 4.19 2.81
C GLU A 80 17.81 3.55 2.57
N VAL A 81 17.51 2.46 3.28
CA VAL A 81 16.22 1.77 3.17
C VAL A 81 15.07 2.68 3.60
N ALA A 82 15.22 3.40 4.71
CA ALA A 82 14.23 4.36 5.16
C ALA A 82 13.91 5.42 4.10
N ARG A 83 14.93 5.99 3.44
CA ARG A 83 14.73 6.98 2.35
C ARG A 83 14.04 6.38 1.13
N VAL A 84 14.44 5.19 0.67
CA VAL A 84 13.79 4.57 -0.50
C VAL A 84 12.32 4.23 -0.22
N THR A 85 11.96 4.03 1.06
CA THR A 85 10.59 3.72 1.48
C THR A 85 9.79 4.91 2.01
N SER A 86 10.34 6.12 2.11
CA SER A 86 9.60 7.24 2.70
C SER A 86 8.41 7.68 1.85
N SER A 87 8.46 7.46 0.53
CA SER A 87 7.38 7.75 -0.40
C SER A 87 6.23 6.73 -0.36
N VAL A 88 6.40 5.56 0.28
CA VAL A 88 5.32 4.57 0.39
C VAL A 88 4.39 4.81 1.58
N VAL A 89 4.68 5.78 2.46
CA VAL A 89 3.72 6.18 3.51
C VAL A 89 2.62 7.01 2.89
N ALA A 90 1.51 6.35 2.54
CA ALA A 90 0.40 6.97 1.83
C ALA A 90 -0.94 6.39 2.29
N LEU A 91 -1.99 7.18 2.16
CA LEU A 91 -3.36 6.66 2.11
C LEU A 91 -3.54 5.97 0.75
N VAL A 92 -4.31 4.90 0.64
CA VAL A 92 -4.73 4.32 -0.64
C VAL A 92 -6.23 4.06 -0.56
N ALA A 93 -6.96 4.37 -1.62
CA ALA A 93 -8.40 4.15 -1.69
C ALA A 93 -8.76 3.51 -3.03
N THR A 94 -9.75 2.63 -3.04
CA THR A 94 -10.21 2.00 -4.28
C THR A 94 -10.98 3.00 -5.16
N PRO A 95 -11.05 2.77 -6.49
CA PRO A 95 -11.78 3.66 -7.39
C PRO A 95 -13.28 3.78 -7.09
N SER A 96 -13.86 2.88 -6.29
CA SER A 96 -15.28 2.89 -5.91
C SER A 96 -15.62 3.93 -4.83
N VAL A 97 -14.63 4.49 -4.12
CA VAL A 97 -14.84 5.45 -3.01
C VAL A 97 -14.31 6.86 -3.26
N VAL A 98 -13.50 7.08 -4.29
CA VAL A 98 -12.95 8.41 -4.64
C VAL A 98 -13.11 8.69 -6.13
N SER A 99 -13.45 9.94 -6.47
CA SER A 99 -13.44 10.43 -7.87
C SER A 99 -12.10 10.09 -8.52
N LEU A 100 -12.10 9.72 -9.81
CA LEU A 100 -10.89 9.40 -10.59
C LEU A 100 -9.80 10.47 -10.42
N GLU A 101 -10.18 11.73 -10.27
CA GLU A 101 -9.29 12.88 -10.08
C GLU A 101 -8.55 12.88 -8.72
N PHE A 102 -9.12 12.28 -7.68
CA PHE A 102 -8.49 12.16 -6.35
C PHE A 102 -7.67 10.86 -6.23
N ALA A 103 -8.14 9.77 -6.86
CA ALA A 103 -7.40 8.52 -6.96
C ALA A 103 -6.03 8.73 -7.63
N GLU A 104 -5.97 9.53 -8.70
CA GLU A 104 -4.70 9.88 -9.35
C GLU A 104 -3.75 10.64 -8.41
N ARG A 105 -4.22 11.56 -7.58
CA ARG A 105 -3.35 12.34 -6.66
C ARG A 105 -2.76 11.53 -5.51
N VAL A 106 -3.49 10.51 -5.06
CA VAL A 106 -3.03 9.59 -4.01
C VAL A 106 -2.02 8.57 -4.56
N ILE A 107 -2.19 8.14 -5.82
CA ILE A 107 -1.25 7.26 -6.53
C ILE A 107 0.01 8.03 -6.99
N LEU A 108 -0.11 9.33 -7.31
CA LEU A 108 0.99 10.15 -7.83
C LEU A 108 2.07 10.47 -6.80
N SER A 109 1.78 10.54 -5.49
CA SER A 109 2.84 10.76 -4.48
C SER A 109 3.84 9.59 -4.42
N VAL A 110 3.46 8.42 -4.91
CA VAL A 110 4.31 7.22 -5.01
C VAL A 110 5.12 7.19 -6.32
N SER A 111 4.69 7.96 -7.33
CA SER A 111 5.25 7.88 -8.69
C SER A 111 6.29 8.98 -9.00
N GLU A 112 6.28 10.10 -8.29
CA GLU A 112 7.15 11.25 -8.59
C GLU A 112 8.62 11.14 -8.13
N GLU A 113 8.99 10.18 -7.28
CA GLU A 113 10.41 9.99 -6.84
C GLU A 113 11.19 8.91 -7.63
N SER A 114 10.85 8.68 -8.91
CA SER A 114 11.63 7.78 -9.78
C SER A 114 12.45 8.48 -10.87
N GLY A 115 12.55 9.81 -10.82
CA GLY A 115 13.36 10.60 -11.75
C GLY A 115 14.45 11.39 -11.03
N GLU A 116 15.58 10.77 -10.70
CA GLU A 116 16.91 11.39 -10.75
C GLU A 116 18.00 10.33 -10.52
N GLY A 117 18.87 10.15 -11.53
CA GLY A 117 19.98 9.21 -11.53
C GLY A 117 20.33 8.71 -12.93
#